data_AF-A0A7X7LNV5-F1
#
_entry.id   AF-A0A7X7LNV5-F1
#
_cell.length_a   1.000
_cell.length_b   1.000
_cell.length_c   1.000
_cell.angle_alpha   90.00
_cell.angle_beta   90.00
_cell.angle_gamma   90.00
#
_symmetry.space_group_name_H-M   'P 1'
#
loop_
_entity.id
_entity.type
_entity.pdbx_description
1 polymer ?
#
loop_
_entity_poly.entity_id
_entity_poly.type
_entity_poly.pdbx_seq_one_letter_code
_entity_poly.pdbx_strand_id
1 'polypeptide(L)'
;METLNSYKTRPLLAERATDEAQRWSALSTTFSYILTAADMEKIQDIIKSLNEEAARCLAELEETMGKIEAADELSAQLLRLRYLKGLTWDEVADQMNYSLRQVFRLRKRAQEFLN
;
A
#
# COMPACT_ATOMS: atom_id res chain seq x y z
N MET A 1 -10.62 -12.66 -3.88
CA MET A 1 -10.68 -11.30 -4.46
C MET A 1 -10.25 -10.21 -3.47
N GLU A 2 -9.97 -10.52 -2.20
CA GLU A 2 -9.59 -9.53 -1.17
C GLU A 2 -8.22 -8.86 -1.36
N THR A 3 -7.24 -9.56 -1.92
CA THR A 3 -5.87 -9.02 -2.12
C THR A 3 -5.82 -7.86 -3.12
N LEU A 4 -6.87 -7.68 -3.90
CA LEU A 4 -6.98 -6.79 -5.06
C LEU A 4 -7.25 -5.34 -4.66
N ASN A 5 -8.05 -5.15 -3.60
CA ASN A 5 -8.36 -3.85 -3.04
C ASN A 5 -7.19 -3.37 -2.16
N SER A 6 -6.59 -4.29 -1.41
CA SER A 6 -5.49 -4.04 -0.47
C SER A 6 -4.28 -3.31 -1.07
N TYR A 7 -3.86 -3.61 -2.30
CA TYR A 7 -2.65 -2.98 -2.87
C TYR A 7 -2.86 -1.55 -3.36
N LYS A 8 -4.03 -1.23 -3.93
CA LYS A 8 -4.36 0.15 -4.30
C LYS A 8 -4.65 1.00 -3.06
N THR A 9 -5.27 0.39 -2.04
CA THR A 9 -5.68 1.12 -0.84
C THR A 9 -4.53 1.34 0.12
N ARG A 10 -3.57 0.41 0.27
CA ARG A 10 -2.42 0.56 1.19
C ARG A 10 -1.61 1.86 1.06
N PRO A 11 -1.16 2.29 -0.14
CA PRO A 11 -0.43 3.55 -0.27
C PRO A 11 -1.34 4.75 0.05
N LEU A 12 -2.60 4.72 -0.39
CA LEU A 12 -3.59 5.76 -0.06
C LEU A 12 -3.90 5.81 1.45
N LEU A 13 -3.90 4.67 2.13
CA LEU A 13 -4.10 4.57 3.57
C LEU A 13 -2.88 5.10 4.33
N ALA A 14 -1.66 4.78 3.87
CA ALA A 14 -0.43 5.33 4.43
C ALA A 14 -0.36 6.85 4.26
N GLU A 15 -0.68 7.36 3.06
CA GLU A 15 -0.77 8.80 2.76
C GLU A 15 -1.79 9.48 3.66
N ARG A 16 -3.02 8.96 3.71
CA ARG A 16 -4.09 9.50 4.57
C ARG A 16 -3.70 9.50 6.05
N ALA A 17 -3.11 8.42 6.55
CA ALA A 17 -2.68 8.34 7.95
C ALA A 17 -1.58 9.37 8.25
N THR A 18 -0.66 9.57 7.31
CA THR A 18 0.40 10.59 7.41
C THR A 18 -0.19 12.01 7.40
N ASP A 19 -1.13 12.30 6.49
CA ASP A 19 -1.82 13.59 6.41
C ASP A 19 -2.59 13.90 7.70
N GLU A 20 -3.29 12.91 8.24
CA GLU A 20 -4.03 13.05 9.49
C GLU A 20 -3.08 13.30 10.66
N ALA A 21 -1.94 12.59 10.73
CA ALA A 21 -0.92 12.82 11.75
C ALA A 21 -0.33 14.24 11.68
N GLN A 22 -0.03 14.71 10.46
CA GLN A 22 0.44 16.08 10.22
C GLN A 22 -0.61 17.11 10.62
N ARG A 23 -1.89 16.86 10.31
CA ARG A 23 -3.00 17.72 10.70
C ARG A 23 -3.12 17.84 12.22
N TRP A 24 -3.09 16.73 12.95
CA TRP A 24 -3.14 16.74 14.43
C TRP A 24 -1.92 17.46 15.04
N SER A 25 -0.74 17.27 14.45
CA SER A 25 0.47 17.99 14.85
C SER A 25 0.35 19.51 14.64
N ALA A 26 -0.13 19.93 13.47
CA ALA A 26 -0.32 21.34 13.15
C ALA A 26 -1.39 22.01 14.03
N LEU A 27 -2.52 21.32 14.24
CA LEU A 27 -3.61 21.82 15.09
C LEU A 27 -3.15 21.95 16.55
N SER A 28 -2.46 20.96 17.10
CA SER A 28 -1.98 21.02 18.48
C SER A 28 -0.93 22.11 18.70
N THR A 29 -0.06 22.35 17.72
CA THR A 29 0.89 23.46 17.76
C THR A 29 0.17 24.81 17.74
N THR A 30 -0.80 24.96 16.84
CA THR A 30 -1.57 26.21 16.67
C THR A 30 -2.39 26.56 17.91
N PHE A 31 -3.00 25.55 18.52
CA PHE A 31 -3.86 25.70 19.69
C PHE A 31 -3.15 25.38 21.01
N SER A 32 -1.82 25.30 21.02
CA SER A 32 -1.02 24.92 22.20
C SER A 32 -1.32 25.76 23.45
N TYR A 33 -1.69 27.04 23.26
CA TYR A 33 -2.02 27.97 24.33
C TYR A 33 -3.37 27.70 25.03
N ILE A 34 -4.27 26.91 24.41
CA ILE A 34 -5.56 26.52 25.01
C ILE A 34 -5.61 25.04 25.42
N LEU A 35 -4.63 24.24 25.02
CA LEU A 35 -4.61 22.81 25.31
C LEU A 35 -4.02 22.54 26.69
N THR A 36 -4.62 21.59 27.42
CA THR A 36 -4.06 21.11 28.67
C THR A 36 -2.97 20.07 28.44
N ALA A 37 -2.17 19.78 29.46
CA ALA A 37 -1.18 18.69 29.39
C ALA A 37 -1.81 17.33 29.05
N ALA A 38 -3.01 17.05 29.57
CA ALA A 38 -3.74 15.81 29.28
C ALA A 38 -4.27 15.76 27.84
N ASP A 39 -4.65 16.91 27.25
CA ASP A 39 -5.03 16.97 25.85
C ASP A 39 -3.82 16.75 24.94
N MET A 40 -2.67 17.34 25.29
CA MET A 40 -1.42 17.16 24.56
C MET A 40 -0.96 15.69 24.55
N GLU A 41 -1.06 14.99 25.68
CA GLU A 41 -0.72 13.57 25.77
C GLU A 41 -1.61 12.72 24.83
N LYS A 42 -2.93 12.93 24.85
CA LYS A 42 -3.85 12.22 23.95
C LYS A 42 -3.57 12.51 22.48
N ILE A 43 -3.25 13.76 22.13
CA ILE A 43 -2.92 14.12 20.75
C ILE A 43 -1.61 13.44 20.31
N GLN A 44 -0.61 13.37 21.19
CA GLN A 44 0.63 12.65 20.92
C GLN A 44 0.38 11.15 20.69
N ASP A 45 -0.50 10.52 21.49
CA ASP A 45 -0.89 9.12 21.28
C ASP A 45 -1.59 8.91 19.94
N ILE A 46 -2.49 9.81 19.54
CA ILE A 46 -3.16 9.77 18.23
C ILE A 46 -2.14 9.87 17.09
N ILE A 47 -1.24 10.87 17.16
CA ILE A 47 -0.20 11.08 16.14
C ILE A 47 0.70 9.85 16.05
N LYS A 48 1.11 9.28 17.20
CA LYS A 48 1.93 8.08 17.25
C LYS A 48 1.23 6.89 16.60
N SER A 49 -0.04 6.64 16.96
CA SER A 49 -0.84 5.56 16.38
C SER A 49 -0.99 5.69 14.87
N LEU A 50 -1.24 6.90 14.36
CA LEU A 50 -1.36 7.17 12.93
C LEU A 50 -0.03 6.93 12.19
N ASN A 51 1.09 7.37 12.77
CA ASN A 51 2.41 7.12 12.20
C ASN A 51 2.76 5.62 12.18
N GLU A 52 2.41 4.87 13.23
CA GLU A 52 2.59 3.41 13.27
C GLU A 52 1.73 2.68 12.24
N GLU A 53 0.51 3.17 11.97
CA GLU A 53 -0.34 2.66 10.89
C GLU A 53 0.26 2.93 9.50
N ALA A 54 0.72 4.15 9.25
CA ALA A 54 1.39 4.50 8.00
C ALA A 54 2.65 3.65 7.78
N ALA A 55 3.50 3.50 8.80
CA ALA A 55 4.72 2.70 8.75
C ALA A 55 4.42 1.22 8.44
N ARG A 56 3.39 0.63 9.07
CA ARG A 56 2.96 -0.74 8.77
C ARG A 56 2.51 -0.88 7.32
N CYS A 57 1.68 0.04 6.83
CA CYS A 57 1.21 0.01 5.45
C CYS A 57 2.36 0.09 4.44
N LEU A 58 3.37 0.93 4.71
CA LEU A 58 4.56 1.07 3.87
C LEU A 58 5.45 -0.18 3.92
N ALA A 59 5.68 -0.75 5.11
CA ALA A 59 6.49 -1.96 5.26
C ALA A 59 5.87 -3.16 4.52
N GLU A 60 4.55 -3.33 4.60
CA GLU A 60 3.85 -4.37 3.83
C GLU A 60 3.98 -4.14 2.31
N LEU A 61 3.97 -2.88 1.88
CA LEU A 61 4.12 -2.52 0.48
C LEU A 61 5.55 -2.79 -0.02
N GLU A 62 6.56 -2.49 0.80
CA GLU A 62 7.96 -2.75 0.51
C GLU A 62 8.26 -4.26 0.48
N GLU A 63 7.76 -5.04 1.43
CA GLU A 63 7.89 -6.50 1.44
C GLU A 63 7.31 -7.11 0.16
N THR A 64 6.12 -6.64 -0.23
CA THR A 64 5.43 -7.16 -1.41
C THR A 64 6.10 -6.74 -2.71
N MET A 65 6.62 -5.51 -2.79
CA MET A 65 7.48 -5.09 -3.90
C MET A 65 8.75 -5.94 -4.00
N GLY A 66 9.41 -6.22 -2.87
CA GLY A 66 10.58 -7.09 -2.83
C GLY A 66 10.30 -8.49 -3.39
N LYS A 67 9.16 -9.09 -3.03
CA LYS A 67 8.71 -10.39 -3.59
C LYS A 67 8.45 -10.32 -5.10
N ILE A 68 7.87 -9.21 -5.58
CA ILE A 68 7.62 -8.98 -7.01
C ILE A 68 8.94 -8.84 -7.78
N GLU A 69 9.92 -8.14 -7.22
CA GLU A 69 11.22 -7.92 -7.85
C GLU A 69 12.13 -9.16 -7.83
N ALA A 70 11.94 -10.05 -6.85
CA ALA A 70 12.62 -11.35 -6.80
C ALA A 70 12.07 -12.39 -7.80
N ALA A 71 10.89 -12.13 -8.39
CA ALA A 71 10.30 -13.01 -9.39
C ALA A 71 11.04 -12.91 -10.74
N ASP A 72 10.85 -13.92 -11.60
CA ASP A 72 11.33 -13.83 -12.99
C ASP A 72 10.70 -12.64 -13.73
N GLU A 73 11.40 -12.10 -14.73
CA GLU A 73 11.05 -10.83 -15.39
C GLU A 73 9.61 -10.78 -15.91
N LEU A 74 9.10 -11.90 -16.44
CA LEU A 74 7.73 -12.02 -16.92
C LEU A 74 6.71 -12.00 -15.78
N SER A 75 6.99 -12.73 -14.69
CA SER A 75 6.15 -12.72 -13.49
C SER A 75 6.18 -11.35 -12.82
N ALA A 76 7.34 -10.72 -12.71
CA ALA A 76 7.50 -9.38 -12.17
C ALA A 76 6.70 -8.36 -13.00
N GLN A 77 6.78 -8.40 -14.34
CA GLN A 77 6.01 -7.52 -15.21
C GLN A 77 4.49 -7.71 -15.02
N LEU A 78 4.01 -8.96 -15.01
CA LEU A 78 2.61 -9.30 -14.77
C LEU A 78 2.14 -8.78 -13.40
N LEU A 79 2.93 -8.99 -12.35
CA LEU A 79 2.61 -8.57 -10.99
C LEU A 79 2.63 -7.04 -10.85
N ARG A 80 3.55 -6.33 -11.49
CA ARG A 80 3.58 -4.85 -11.52
C ARG A 80 2.32 -4.28 -12.19
N LEU A 81 1.96 -4.78 -13.37
CA LEU A 81 0.73 -4.35 -14.07
C LEU A 81 -0.50 -4.65 -13.21
N ARG A 82 -0.50 -5.79 -12.53
CA ARG A 82 -1.64 -6.23 -11.72
C ARG A 82 -1.81 -5.47 -10.40
N TYR A 83 -0.72 -5.28 -9.67
CA TYR A 83 -0.74 -4.85 -8.27
C TYR A 83 -0.28 -3.41 -8.09
N LEU A 84 0.61 -2.89 -8.95
CA LEU A 84 1.03 -1.49 -8.91
C LEU A 84 0.14 -0.60 -9.79
N LYS A 85 -0.07 -1.00 -11.05
CA LYS A 85 -0.98 -0.25 -11.95
C LYS A 85 -2.44 -0.60 -11.73
N GLY A 86 -2.70 -1.77 -11.15
CA GLY A 86 -4.04 -2.14 -10.74
C GLY A 86 -5.00 -2.43 -11.89
N LEU A 87 -4.46 -2.94 -12.99
CA LEU A 87 -5.20 -3.36 -14.17
C LEU A 87 -5.97 -4.66 -13.92
N THR A 88 -7.05 -4.86 -14.66
CA THR A 88 -7.78 -6.12 -14.77
C THR A 88 -6.94 -7.17 -15.51
N TRP A 89 -7.31 -8.45 -15.41
CA TRP A 89 -6.56 -9.51 -16.10
C TRP A 89 -6.66 -9.39 -17.61
N ASP A 90 -7.77 -8.88 -18.12
CA ASP A 90 -7.97 -8.57 -19.54
C ASP A 90 -7.04 -7.44 -19.98
N GLU A 91 -7.00 -6.31 -19.26
CA GLU A 91 -6.08 -5.20 -19.55
C GLU A 91 -4.60 -5.60 -19.43
N VAL A 92 -4.25 -6.48 -18.49
CA VAL A 92 -2.91 -7.06 -18.39
C VAL A 92 -2.59 -7.90 -19.62
N ALA A 93 -3.53 -8.72 -20.08
CA ALA A 93 -3.37 -9.55 -21.27
C ALA A 93 -3.13 -8.69 -22.51
N ASP A 94 -3.93 -7.64 -22.69
CA ASP A 94 -3.78 -6.66 -23.76
C ASP A 94 -2.42 -5.95 -23.69
N GLN A 95 -2.03 -5.48 -22.50
CA GLN A 95 -0.78 -4.74 -22.32
C GLN A 95 0.48 -5.60 -22.47
N MET A 96 0.40 -6.90 -22.16
CA MET A 96 1.47 -7.87 -22.40
C MET A 96 1.41 -8.50 -23.79
N ASN A 97 0.39 -8.18 -24.60
CA ASN A 97 0.10 -8.80 -25.88
C ASN A 97 -0.01 -10.34 -25.80
N TYR A 98 -0.60 -10.84 -24.71
CA TYR A 98 -0.80 -12.26 -24.42
C TYR A 98 -2.29 -12.60 -24.41
N SER A 99 -2.62 -13.86 -24.66
CA SER A 99 -3.97 -14.35 -24.39
C SER A 99 -4.23 -14.43 -22.88
N LEU A 100 -5.49 -14.26 -22.46
CA LEU A 100 -5.92 -14.50 -21.07
C LEU A 100 -5.44 -15.85 -20.53
N ARG A 101 -5.48 -16.91 -21.35
CA ARG A 101 -5.00 -18.23 -20.95
C ARG A 101 -3.49 -18.23 -20.62
N GLN A 102 -2.66 -17.52 -21.39
CA GLN A 102 -1.24 -17.36 -21.08
C GLN A 102 -1.03 -16.56 -19.79
N VAL A 103 -1.79 -15.47 -19.60
CA VAL A 103 -1.77 -14.68 -18.37
C VAL A 103 -2.14 -15.52 -17.15
N PHE A 104 -3.17 -16.36 -17.20
CA PHE A 104 -3.54 -17.23 -16.09
C PHE A 104 -2.47 -18.28 -15.77
N ARG A 105 -1.75 -18.80 -16.77
CA ARG A 105 -0.61 -19.71 -16.54
C ARG A 105 0.55 -19.00 -15.86
N LEU A 106 0.90 -17.80 -16.33
CA LEU A 106 1.94 -16.97 -15.72
C LEU A 106 1.56 -16.55 -14.31
N ARG A 107 0.29 -16.17 -14.09
CA ARG A 107 -0.24 -15.87 -12.75
C ARG A 107 -0.05 -17.04 -11.80
N LYS A 108 -0.32 -18.28 -12.22
CA LYS A 108 -0.16 -19.46 -11.35
C LYS A 108 1.30 -19.61 -10.88
N ARG A 109 2.25 -19.40 -11.78
CA ARG A 109 3.69 -19.38 -11.47
C ARG A 109 4.08 -18.20 -10.59
N ALA A 110 3.59 -17.00 -10.92
CA ALA A 110 3.83 -15.78 -10.13
C ALA A 110 3.31 -15.89 -8.69
N GLN A 111 2.24 -16.66 -8.46
CA GLN A 111 1.66 -16.88 -7.14
C GLN A 111 2.58 -17.70 -6.22
N GLU A 112 3.52 -18.48 -6.77
CA GLU A 112 4.53 -19.21 -5.98
C GLU A 112 5.54 -18.26 -5.31
N PHE A 113 5.76 -17.07 -5.88
CA PHE A 113 6.66 -16.05 -5.32
C PHE A 113 6.00 -15.15 -4.27
N LEU A 114 4.67 -15.13 -4.22
CA LEU A 114 3.90 -14.30 -3.28
C LEU A 114 3.52 -15.02 -1.98
N ASN A 115 3.70 -16.35 -1.93
CA ASN A 115 3.44 -17.19 -0.75
C ASN A 115 4.62 -17.22 0.22
#